data_AF-A0A7C4CY88-F1
#
_entry.id   AF-A0A7C4CY88-F1
#
_cell.length_a   1.000
_cell.length_b   1.000
_cell.length_c   1.000
_cell.angle_alpha   90.00
_cell.angle_beta   90.00
_cell.angle_gamma   90.00
#
_symmetry.space_group_name_H-M   'P 1'
#
loop_
_entity.id
_entity.type
_entity.pdbx_description
1 polymer ?
#
loop_
_entity_poly.entity_id
_entity_poly.type
_entity_poly.pdbx_seq_one_letter_code
_entity_poly.pdbx_strand_id
1 'polypeptide(L)'
;LYLVAHGVFKGLLFLCAGEAVEARGVRTIPELAGRVPWPAALGLALGTWAIVGLPPLAGFAAKAVLCADQPGWTKAIYLLLTLGTAASFAKLFPLFRGPGEGRWAGPALFAAGLTGLSAALLLWFPGEEWTARLLEAFLSVLIGVLLYRWLRFRALPLPRFTLDRALLSTLLLTALLTFLLLF
;
A
#
# COMPACT_ATOMS: atom_id res chain seq x y z
N LEU A 1 7.23 -5.30 -14.11
CA LEU A 1 6.17 -4.28 -14.00
C LEU A 1 5.79 -3.95 -12.57
N TYR A 2 5.28 -4.93 -11.81
CA TYR A 2 4.87 -4.72 -10.42
C TYR A 2 5.98 -4.15 -9.53
N LEU A 3 7.23 -4.62 -9.67
CA LEU A 3 8.37 -4.09 -8.91
C LEU A 3 8.58 -2.58 -9.10
N VAL A 4 8.45 -2.10 -10.34
CA VAL A 4 8.60 -0.67 -10.67
C VAL A 4 7.45 0.13 -10.05
N ALA A 5 6.20 -0.30 -10.27
CA ALA A 5 5.04 0.34 -9.64
C ALA A 5 5.19 0.39 -8.12
N HIS A 6 5.62 -0.72 -7.52
CA HIS A 6 5.83 -0.87 -6.09
C HIS A 6 6.93 0.04 -5.54
N GLY A 7 8.02 0.20 -6.28
CA GLY A 7 9.06 1.18 -5.95
C GLY A 7 8.49 2.61 -5.95
N VAL A 8 7.72 2.99 -6.97
CA VAL A 8 7.17 4.34 -7.11
C VAL A 8 6.21 4.69 -5.98
N PHE A 9 5.18 3.87 -5.71
CA PHE A 9 4.22 4.22 -4.65
C PHE A 9 4.81 4.09 -3.24
N LYS A 10 5.77 3.19 -3.00
CA LYS A 10 6.50 3.15 -1.72
C LYS A 10 7.40 4.36 -1.54
N GLY A 11 8.10 4.79 -2.60
CA GLY A 11 8.90 6.00 -2.59
C GLY A 11 8.06 7.23 -2.22
N LEU A 12 6.88 7.37 -2.85
CA LEU A 12 5.92 8.42 -2.51
C LEU A 12 5.50 8.36 -1.02
N LEU A 13 5.13 7.18 -0.53
CA LEU A 13 4.72 6.99 0.86
C LEU A 13 5.83 7.36 1.85
N PHE A 14 7.07 6.93 1.61
CA PHE A 14 8.20 7.22 2.51
C PHE A 14 8.60 8.68 2.47
N LEU A 15 8.60 9.31 1.29
CA LEU A 15 8.86 10.74 1.14
C LEU A 15 7.86 11.58 1.93
N CYS A 16 6.56 11.36 1.71
CA CYS A 16 5.51 12.13 2.36
C CYS A 16 5.39 11.83 3.87
N ALA A 17 5.66 10.60 4.30
CA ALA A 17 5.76 10.28 5.72
C ALA A 17 6.97 10.97 6.38
N GLY A 18 8.11 11.04 5.67
CA GLY A 18 9.29 11.79 6.09
C GLY A 18 8.99 13.28 6.27
N GLU A 19 8.38 13.91 5.26
CA GLU A 19 7.97 15.32 5.33
C GLU A 19 6.97 15.58 6.48
N ALA A 20 6.04 14.66 6.73
CA ALA A 20 5.08 14.78 7.83
C ALA A 20 5.78 14.77 9.20
N VAL A 21 6.75 13.88 9.39
CA VAL A 21 7.53 13.76 10.63
C VAL A 21 8.47 14.96 10.79
N GLU A 22 9.16 15.38 9.72
CA GLU A 22 10.07 16.53 9.73
C GLU A 22 9.32 17.83 10.07
N ALA A 23 8.14 18.05 9.49
CA ALA A 23 7.35 19.25 9.72
C ALA A 23 6.76 19.36 11.15
N ARG A 24 6.56 18.23 11.85
CA ARG A 24 5.84 18.20 13.14
C ARG A 24 6.66 17.71 14.31
N GLY A 25 7.84 17.10 14.08
CA GLY A 25 8.72 16.56 15.12
C GLY A 25 8.15 15.34 15.88
N VAL A 26 7.00 14.81 15.44
CA VAL A 26 6.30 13.69 16.08
C VAL A 26 6.18 12.52 15.10
N ARG A 27 6.10 11.29 15.64
CA ARG A 27 6.10 10.06 14.84
C ARG A 27 4.83 9.23 14.98
N THR A 28 3.94 9.58 15.91
CA THR A 28 2.72 8.81 16.14
C THR A 28 1.61 9.27 15.21
N ILE A 29 0.86 8.31 14.65
CA ILE A 29 -0.25 8.60 13.73
C ILE A 29 -1.31 9.53 14.37
N PRO A 30 -1.74 9.33 15.64
CA PRO A 30 -2.71 10.22 16.26
C PRO A 30 -2.24 11.67 16.37
N GLU A 31 -0.95 11.90 16.66
CA GLU A 31 -0.39 13.25 16.78
C GLU A 31 -0.17 13.93 15.42
N LEU A 32 0.01 13.14 14.35
CA LEU A 32 0.16 13.64 12.97
C LEU A 32 -1.20 13.90 12.28
N ALA A 33 -2.30 13.32 12.79
CA ALA A 33 -3.62 13.46 12.18
C ALA A 33 -4.07 14.92 12.09
N GLY A 34 -4.52 15.37 10.91
CA GLY A 34 -4.91 16.75 10.66
C GLY A 34 -3.76 17.76 10.72
N ARG A 35 -2.51 17.28 10.78
CA ARG A 35 -1.29 18.07 10.95
C ARG A 35 -0.27 17.77 9.85
N VAL A 36 -0.58 16.92 8.88
CA VAL A 36 0.32 16.71 7.74
C VAL A 36 0.21 17.93 6.80
N PRO A 37 1.30 18.47 6.22
CA PRO A 37 1.19 19.48 5.16
C PRO A 37 0.37 18.95 3.98
N TRP A 38 -0.43 19.80 3.31
CA TRP A 38 -1.34 19.36 2.25
C TRP A 38 -0.69 18.50 1.14
N PRO A 39 0.48 18.85 0.57
CA PRO A 39 1.10 18.05 -0.50
C PRO A 39 1.50 16.66 -0.02
N ALA A 40 2.02 16.56 1.21
CA ALA A 40 2.38 15.28 1.82
C ALA A 40 1.14 14.44 2.15
N ALA A 41 0.05 15.07 2.61
CA ALA A 41 -1.21 14.39 2.88
C ALA A 41 -1.80 13.78 1.59
N LEU A 42 -1.77 14.53 0.49
CA LEU A 42 -2.15 14.04 -0.84
C LEU A 42 -1.27 12.91 -1.33
N GLY A 43 0.06 13.04 -1.19
CA GLY A 43 0.99 11.98 -1.58
C GLY A 43 0.80 10.69 -0.77
N LEU A 44 0.54 10.81 0.54
CA LEU A 44 0.17 9.67 1.38
C LEU A 44 -1.13 9.01 0.92
N ALA A 45 -2.14 9.79 0.52
CA ALA A 45 -3.39 9.27 0.00
C ALA A 45 -3.19 8.53 -1.33
N LEU A 46 -2.54 9.16 -2.31
CA LEU A 46 -2.25 8.58 -3.63
C LEU A 46 -1.40 7.32 -3.53
N GLY A 47 -0.33 7.36 -2.73
CA GLY A 47 0.53 6.21 -2.49
C GLY A 47 -0.22 5.07 -1.81
N THR A 48 -1.11 5.38 -0.86
CA THR A 48 -1.94 4.39 -0.19
C THR A 48 -2.92 3.74 -1.16
N TRP A 49 -3.64 4.53 -1.95
CA TRP A 49 -4.57 4.01 -2.96
C TRP A 49 -3.85 3.15 -4.01
N ALA A 50 -2.64 3.54 -4.40
CA ALA A 50 -1.84 2.74 -5.33
C ALA A 50 -1.42 1.39 -4.72
N ILE A 51 -0.91 1.35 -3.49
CA ILE A 51 -0.45 0.08 -2.89
C ILE A 51 -1.60 -0.88 -2.58
N VAL A 52 -2.76 -0.37 -2.15
CA VAL A 52 -3.94 -1.24 -1.97
C VAL A 52 -4.49 -1.74 -3.29
N GLY A 53 -4.17 -1.08 -4.40
CA GLY A 53 -4.58 -1.48 -5.75
C GLY A 53 -5.93 -0.92 -6.15
N LEU A 54 -6.22 0.32 -5.76
CA LEU A 54 -7.44 1.01 -6.13
C LEU A 54 -7.40 1.36 -7.63
N PRO A 55 -8.44 1.04 -8.41
CA PRO A 55 -8.53 1.49 -9.80
C PRO A 55 -8.67 3.01 -9.86
N PRO A 56 -8.00 3.75 -10.77
CA PRO A 56 -7.25 3.32 -11.96
C PRO A 56 -5.71 3.33 -11.76
N LEU A 57 -5.21 3.14 -10.54
CA LEU A 57 -3.78 3.33 -10.25
C LEU A 57 -2.91 2.15 -10.70
N ALA A 58 -1.61 2.40 -10.88
CA ALA A 58 -0.63 1.43 -11.35
C ALA A 58 -0.60 0.13 -10.53
N GLY A 59 -0.91 0.18 -9.23
CA GLY A 59 -0.99 -1.01 -8.39
C GLY A 59 -2.16 -1.94 -8.75
N PHE A 60 -3.28 -1.42 -9.26
CA PHE A 60 -4.36 -2.25 -9.79
C PHE A 60 -3.90 -3.00 -11.05
N ALA A 61 -3.43 -2.24 -12.05
CA ALA A 61 -3.01 -2.80 -13.34
C ALA A 61 -1.85 -3.80 -13.17
N ALA A 62 -0.85 -3.46 -12.36
CA ALA A 62 0.29 -4.33 -12.14
C ALA A 62 -0.06 -5.62 -11.39
N LYS A 63 -1.00 -5.58 -10.43
CA LYS A 63 -1.52 -6.79 -9.76
C LYS A 63 -2.35 -7.65 -10.71
N ALA A 64 -3.17 -7.02 -11.56
CA ALA A 64 -3.98 -7.70 -12.56
C ALA A 64 -3.11 -8.49 -13.54
N VAL A 65 -2.01 -7.90 -14.04
CA VAL A 65 -1.04 -8.61 -14.88
C VAL A 65 -0.34 -9.72 -14.10
N LEU A 66 0.06 -9.47 -12.85
CA LEU A 66 0.74 -10.46 -12.02
C LEU A 66 -0.12 -11.70 -11.74
N CYS A 67 -1.44 -11.54 -11.62
CA CYS A 67 -2.37 -12.61 -11.26
C CYS A 67 -3.01 -13.32 -12.46
N ALA A 68 -2.82 -12.84 -13.70
CA ALA A 68 -3.56 -13.34 -14.87
C ALA A 68 -3.40 -14.87 -15.03
N ASP A 69 -2.17 -15.35 -15.09
CA ASP A 69 -1.84 -16.76 -15.41
C ASP A 69 -1.42 -17.58 -14.18
N GLN A 70 -1.81 -17.14 -12.98
CA GLN A 70 -1.43 -17.80 -11.74
C GLN A 70 -2.42 -18.89 -11.32
N PRO A 71 -1.96 -19.99 -10.71
CA PRO A 71 -2.84 -21.04 -10.20
C PRO A 71 -3.71 -20.52 -9.05
N GLY A 72 -4.84 -21.19 -8.81
CA GLY A 72 -5.85 -20.72 -7.86
C GLY A 72 -5.35 -20.49 -6.43
N TRP A 73 -4.42 -21.33 -5.95
CA TRP A 73 -3.81 -21.17 -4.61
C TRP A 73 -2.97 -19.90 -4.53
N THR A 74 -2.23 -19.55 -5.58
CA THR A 74 -1.44 -18.33 -5.66
C THR A 74 -2.35 -17.10 -5.68
N LYS A 75 -3.47 -17.16 -6.43
CA LYS A 75 -4.50 -16.12 -6.42
C LYS A 75 -5.10 -15.92 -5.01
N ALA A 76 -5.36 -17.00 -4.28
CA ALA A 76 -5.84 -16.93 -2.89
C ALA A 76 -4.82 -16.26 -1.95
N ILE A 77 -3.53 -16.59 -2.08
CA ILE A 77 -2.46 -15.92 -1.32
C ILE A 77 -2.40 -14.42 -1.67
N TYR A 78 -2.45 -14.06 -2.95
CA TYR A 78 -2.46 -12.66 -3.38
C TYR A 78 -3.68 -11.89 -2.85
N LEU A 79 -4.84 -12.53 -2.80
CA LEU A 79 -6.04 -11.95 -2.20
C LEU A 79 -5.82 -11.68 -0.70
N LEU A 80 -5.33 -12.66 0.05
CA LEU A 80 -5.01 -12.49 1.49
C LEU A 80 -3.99 -11.38 1.72
N LEU A 81 -2.94 -11.30 0.90
CA LEU A 81 -1.94 -10.23 0.97
C LEU A 81 -2.55 -8.86 0.66
N THR A 82 -3.46 -8.78 -0.31
CA THR A 82 -4.15 -7.54 -0.66
C THR A 82 -5.09 -7.09 0.46
N LEU A 83 -5.86 -8.00 1.06
CA LEU A 83 -6.69 -7.74 2.24
C LEU A 83 -5.86 -7.25 3.43
N GLY A 84 -4.73 -7.92 3.71
CA GLY A 84 -3.81 -7.53 4.78
C GLY A 84 -3.16 -6.16 4.52
N THR A 85 -2.82 -5.86 3.26
CA THR A 85 -2.31 -4.55 2.86
C THR A 85 -3.38 -3.47 3.07
N ALA A 86 -4.61 -3.69 2.59
CA ALA A 86 -5.72 -2.77 2.80
C ALA A 86 -6.01 -2.52 4.28
N ALA A 87 -6.03 -3.57 5.10
CA ALA A 87 -6.22 -3.44 6.54
C ALA A 87 -5.07 -2.67 7.22
N SER A 88 -3.81 -2.96 6.87
CA SER A 88 -2.64 -2.29 7.43
C SER A 88 -2.57 -0.82 7.07
N PHE A 89 -2.93 -0.45 5.83
CA PHE A 89 -2.87 0.93 5.33
C PHE A 89 -4.11 1.77 5.67
N ALA A 90 -5.24 1.15 6.00
CA ALA A 90 -6.44 1.87 6.48
C ALA A 90 -6.17 2.74 7.72
N LYS A 91 -5.15 2.41 8.51
CA LYS A 91 -4.71 3.22 9.67
C LYS A 91 -4.23 4.63 9.28
N LEU A 92 -3.85 4.86 8.02
CA LEU A 92 -3.33 6.14 7.54
C LEU A 92 -4.44 7.13 7.14
N PHE A 93 -5.71 6.70 7.09
CA PHE A 93 -6.83 7.56 6.72
C PHE A 93 -6.89 8.93 7.45
N PRO A 94 -6.57 9.03 8.76
CA PRO A 94 -6.54 10.33 9.45
C PRO A 94 -5.47 11.31 8.91
N LEU A 95 -4.45 10.81 8.21
CA LEU A 95 -3.34 11.60 7.67
C LEU A 95 -3.64 12.20 6.29
N PHE A 96 -4.73 11.78 5.64
CA PHE A 96 -5.10 12.27 4.30
C PHE A 96 -5.70 13.67 4.32
N ARG A 97 -5.83 14.27 5.51
CA ARG A 97 -6.30 15.63 5.71
C ARG A 97 -5.16 16.43 6.28
N GLY A 98 -4.74 17.44 5.53
CA GLY A 98 -3.60 18.26 5.85
C GLY A 98 -3.89 19.74 5.64
N PRO A 99 -3.72 20.60 6.67
CA PRO A 99 -3.87 22.04 6.51
C PRO A 99 -2.60 22.66 5.91
N GLY A 100 -2.78 23.74 5.18
CA GLY A 100 -1.72 24.68 4.80
C GLY A 100 -0.88 24.26 3.59
N GLU A 101 0.00 25.19 3.21
CA GLU A 101 0.95 25.01 2.12
C GLU A 101 2.14 24.15 2.56
N GLY A 102 2.79 23.51 1.60
CA GLY A 102 3.95 22.65 1.84
C GLY A 102 4.82 22.56 0.60
N ARG A 103 5.91 21.79 0.70
CA ARG A 103 6.84 21.59 -0.41
C ARG A 103 6.20 20.65 -1.44
N TRP A 104 5.94 21.16 -2.64
CA TRP A 104 5.34 20.37 -3.71
C TRP A 104 6.36 19.57 -4.52
N ALA A 105 7.61 20.03 -4.61
CA ALA A 105 8.59 19.50 -5.55
C ALA A 105 8.78 17.97 -5.48
N GLY A 106 8.88 17.42 -4.27
CA GLY A 106 9.02 15.98 -4.05
C GLY A 106 7.73 15.20 -4.32
N PRO A 107 6.65 15.46 -3.55
CA PRO A 107 5.38 14.76 -3.72
C PRO A 107 4.80 14.85 -5.13
N ALA A 108 4.91 16.01 -5.80
CA ALA A 108 4.39 16.20 -7.14
C ALA A 108 5.13 15.37 -8.18
N LEU A 109 6.46 15.25 -8.09
CA LEU A 109 7.25 14.41 -9.01
C LEU A 109 6.85 12.95 -8.91
N PHE A 110 6.76 12.42 -7.68
CA PHE A 110 6.35 11.04 -7.46
C PHE A 110 4.87 10.80 -7.82
N ALA A 111 4.00 11.76 -7.55
CA ALA A 111 2.59 11.69 -7.96
C ALA A 111 2.47 11.67 -9.48
N ALA A 112 3.19 12.54 -10.19
CA ALA A 112 3.22 12.58 -11.65
C ALA A 112 3.79 11.28 -12.24
N GLY A 113 4.87 10.74 -11.65
CA GLY A 113 5.42 9.44 -12.02
C GLY A 113 4.42 8.30 -11.81
N LEU A 114 3.68 8.33 -10.69
CA LEU A 114 2.65 7.35 -10.40
C LEU A 114 1.47 7.46 -11.37
N THR A 115 0.97 8.65 -11.66
CA THR A 115 -0.15 8.84 -12.60
C THR A 115 0.25 8.51 -14.03
N GLY A 116 1.46 8.90 -14.45
CA GLY A 116 2.02 8.56 -15.76
C GLY A 116 2.20 7.06 -15.92
N LEU A 117 2.77 6.38 -14.91
CA LEU A 117 2.86 4.93 -14.90
C LEU A 117 1.47 4.30 -14.93
N SER A 118 0.53 4.79 -14.12
CA SER A 118 -0.85 4.29 -14.10
C SER A 118 -1.43 4.34 -15.51
N ALA A 119 -1.47 5.51 -16.14
CA ALA A 119 -1.98 5.69 -17.50
C ALA A 119 -1.29 4.77 -18.52
N ALA A 120 0.04 4.67 -18.47
CA ALA A 120 0.80 3.79 -19.36
C ALA A 120 0.38 2.32 -19.20
N LEU A 121 0.17 1.84 -17.97
CA LEU A 121 -0.26 0.46 -17.73
C LEU A 121 -1.69 0.18 -18.16
N LEU A 122 -2.60 1.14 -17.96
CA LEU A 122 -3.97 1.03 -18.43
C LEU A 122 -4.04 0.92 -19.95
N LEU A 123 -3.23 1.72 -20.66
CA LEU A 123 -3.20 1.76 -22.12
C LEU A 123 -2.49 0.54 -22.73
N TRP A 124 -1.42 0.05 -22.08
CA TRP A 124 -0.63 -1.07 -22.58
C TRP A 124 -1.27 -2.43 -22.31
N PHE A 125 -2.06 -2.54 -21.25
CA PHE A 125 -2.77 -3.77 -20.88
C PHE A 125 -4.27 -3.53 -20.80
N PRO A 126 -4.95 -3.29 -21.95
CA PRO A 126 -6.40 -3.27 -22.01
C PRO A 126 -6.92 -4.70 -21.84
N GLY A 127 -6.96 -5.19 -20.59
CA GLY A 127 -7.66 -6.42 -20.26
C GLY A 127 -9.10 -6.42 -20.80
N GLU A 128 -9.58 -7.56 -21.24
CA GLU A 128 -10.99 -7.72 -21.63
C GLU A 128 -11.92 -7.81 -20.40
N GLU A 129 -11.37 -7.99 -19.19
CA GLU A 129 -12.11 -8.22 -17.94
C GLU A 129 -11.97 -7.09 -16.89
N TRP A 130 -11.77 -5.83 -17.30
CA TRP A 130 -11.61 -4.74 -16.32
C TRP A 130 -12.80 -4.63 -15.39
N THR A 131 -14.02 -4.76 -15.90
CA THR A 131 -15.26 -4.69 -15.13
C THR A 131 -15.30 -5.75 -14.01
N ALA A 132 -14.96 -7.00 -14.35
CA ALA A 132 -14.64 -8.12 -13.46
C ALA A 132 -13.81 -7.68 -12.25
N ARG A 133 -12.60 -7.21 -12.59
CA ARG A 133 -11.52 -6.95 -11.65
C ARG A 133 -11.73 -5.66 -10.85
N LEU A 134 -12.45 -4.68 -11.40
CA LEU A 134 -12.85 -3.46 -10.70
C LEU A 134 -13.65 -3.82 -9.44
N LEU A 135 -14.66 -4.70 -9.59
CA LEU A 135 -15.48 -5.11 -8.47
C LEU A 135 -14.65 -5.84 -7.40
N GLU A 136 -13.80 -6.78 -7.80
CA GLU A 136 -12.90 -7.49 -6.88
C GLU A 136 -11.95 -6.55 -6.14
N ALA A 137 -11.40 -5.53 -6.81
CA ALA A 137 -10.53 -4.55 -6.20
C ALA A 137 -11.28 -3.69 -5.17
N PHE A 138 -12.46 -3.17 -5.50
CA PHE A 138 -13.27 -2.41 -4.55
C PHE A 138 -13.71 -3.27 -3.36
N LEU A 139 -14.14 -4.52 -3.61
CA LEU A 139 -14.52 -5.44 -2.55
C LEU A 139 -13.35 -5.79 -1.64
N SER A 140 -12.18 -6.10 -2.19
CA SER A 140 -11.00 -6.42 -1.37
C SER A 140 -10.54 -5.22 -0.52
N VAL A 141 -10.56 -4.01 -1.07
CA VAL A 141 -10.27 -2.79 -0.30
C VAL A 141 -11.32 -2.59 0.80
N LEU A 142 -12.60 -2.73 0.48
CA LEU A 142 -13.70 -2.59 1.44
C LEU A 142 -13.58 -3.61 2.57
N ILE A 143 -13.37 -4.89 2.24
CA ILE A 143 -13.18 -5.97 3.22
C ILE A 143 -11.96 -5.70 4.08
N GLY A 144 -10.84 -5.25 3.51
CA GLY A 144 -9.64 -4.88 4.27
C GLY A 144 -9.89 -3.74 5.25
N VAL A 145 -10.64 -2.72 4.85
CA VAL A 145 -11.04 -1.60 5.73
C VAL A 145 -11.98 -2.08 6.84
N LEU A 146 -12.96 -2.93 6.52
CA LEU A 146 -13.86 -3.53 7.50
C LEU A 146 -13.09 -4.40 8.49
N LEU A 147 -12.14 -5.20 8.01
CA LEU A 147 -11.24 -6.01 8.82
C LEU A 147 -10.43 -5.13 9.77
N TYR A 148 -9.85 -4.03 9.29
CA TYR A 148 -9.16 -3.06 10.16
C TYR A 148 -10.07 -2.51 11.26
N ARG A 149 -11.30 -2.09 10.92
CA ARG A 149 -12.26 -1.56 11.90
C ARG A 149 -12.64 -2.63 12.92
N TRP A 150 -12.84 -3.87 12.49
CA TRP A 150 -13.16 -5.00 13.35
C TRP A 150 -12.00 -5.36 14.30
N LEU A 151 -10.77 -5.43 13.78
CA LEU A 151 -9.56 -5.67 14.58
C LEU A 151 -9.35 -4.57 15.63
N ARG A 152 -9.58 -3.31 15.25
CA ARG A 152 -9.52 -2.17 16.17
C ARG A 152 -10.59 -2.25 17.26
N PHE A 153 -11.80 -2.68 16.91
CA PHE A 153 -12.90 -2.84 17.88
C PHE A 153 -12.66 -3.98 18.86
N ARG A 154 -12.11 -5.11 18.39
CA ARG A 154 -11.80 -6.29 19.22
C ARG A 154 -10.58 -6.11 20.13
N ALA A 155 -9.83 -5.00 19.99
CA ALA A 155 -8.63 -4.68 20.76
C ALA A 155 -7.71 -5.90 20.95
N LEU A 156 -7.50 -6.68 19.89
CA LEU A 156 -6.78 -7.94 20.00
C LEU A 156 -5.40 -7.68 20.63
N PRO A 157 -5.05 -8.38 21.71
CA PRO A 157 -3.74 -8.24 22.32
C PRO A 157 -2.71 -8.69 21.30
N LEU A 158 -1.99 -7.74 20.70
CA LEU A 158 -0.93 -8.07 19.78
C LEU A 158 0.19 -8.76 20.56
N PRO A 159 0.68 -9.91 20.10
CA PRO A 159 1.86 -10.51 20.70
C PRO A 159 2.99 -9.48 20.66
N ARG A 160 3.66 -9.28 21.80
CA ARG A 160 4.79 -8.35 21.93
C ARG A 160 6.02 -8.95 21.23
N PHE A 161 5.98 -9.01 19.91
CA PHE A 161 7.17 -9.27 19.11
C PHE A 161 8.05 -8.05 19.18
N THR A 162 9.21 -8.20 19.82
CA THR A 162 10.28 -7.22 19.73
C THR A 162 10.86 -7.24 18.32
N LEU A 163 11.39 -6.11 17.86
CA LEU A 163 11.87 -5.93 16.48
C LEU A 163 12.94 -6.97 16.12
N ASP A 164 13.82 -7.27 17.06
CA ASP A 164 14.83 -8.34 16.99
C ASP A 164 14.21 -9.71 16.72
N ARG A 165 13.18 -10.12 17.46
CA ARG A 165 12.50 -11.41 17.24
C ARG A 165 11.77 -11.46 15.90
N ALA A 166 11.14 -10.36 15.50
CA ALA A 166 10.50 -10.26 14.20
C ALA A 166 11.54 -10.43 13.07
N LEU A 167 12.64 -9.68 13.11
CA LEU A 167 13.71 -9.75 12.11
C LEU A 167 14.34 -11.14 12.07
N LEU A 168 14.70 -11.70 13.21
CA LEU A 168 15.25 -13.06 13.31
C LEU A 168 14.27 -14.09 12.74
N SER A 169 12.99 -14.01 13.10
CA SER A 169 11.98 -14.93 12.58
C SER A 169 11.82 -14.82 11.05
N THR A 170 11.85 -13.60 10.50
CA THR A 170 11.77 -13.39 9.06
C THR A 170 13.02 -13.89 8.33
N LEU A 171 14.21 -13.65 8.88
CA LEU A 171 15.47 -14.12 8.31
C LEU A 171 15.54 -15.65 8.30
N LEU A 172 15.24 -16.29 9.43
CA LEU A 172 15.22 -17.75 9.54
C LEU A 172 14.20 -18.38 8.60
N LEU A 173 12.99 -17.80 8.52
CA LEU A 173 11.96 -18.27 7.58
C LEU A 173 12.43 -18.13 6.13
N THR A 174 13.02 -16.99 5.75
CA THR A 174 13.52 -16.79 4.38
C THR A 174 14.67 -17.75 4.05
N ALA A 175 15.60 -17.99 4.98
CA ALA A 175 16.69 -18.93 4.82
C ALA A 175 16.18 -20.37 4.65
N LEU A 176 15.22 -20.78 5.50
CA LEU A 176 14.58 -22.09 5.41
C LEU A 176 13.84 -22.29 4.08
N LEU A 177 13.05 -21.30 3.65
CA LEU A 177 12.34 -21.36 2.37
C LEU A 177 13.33 -21.44 1.19
N THR A 178 14.43 -20.69 1.26
CA THR A 178 15.47 -20.72 0.23
C THR A 178 16.15 -22.09 0.18
N PHE A 179 16.46 -22.67 1.34
CA PHE A 179 17.03 -24.01 1.44
C PHE A 179 16.07 -25.07 0.84
N LEU A 180 14.79 -25.05 1.22
CA LEU A 180 13.77 -25.98 0.71
C LEU A 180 13.46 -25.83 -0.79
N LEU A 181 13.77 -24.68 -1.39
CA LEU A 181 13.58 -24.45 -2.82
C LEU A 181 14.81 -24.85 -3.65
N LEU A 182 15.98 -24.94 -3.02
CA LEU A 182 17.25 -25.27 -3.69
C LEU A 182 17.63 -26.75 -3.56
N PHE A 183 17.10 -27.46 -2.56
CA PHE A 183 17.36 -28.88 -2.26
C PHE A 183 16.05 -29.66 -2.16
#